data_AF-A0A8A1LHJ5-F1
#
_entry.id   AF-A0A8A1LHJ5-F1
#
_cell.length_a   1.000
_cell.length_b   1.000
_cell.length_c   1.000
_cell.angle_alpha   90.00
_cell.angle_beta   90.00
_cell.angle_gamma   90.00
#
_symmetry.space_group_name_H-M   'P 1'
#
loop_
_entity.id
_entity.type
_entity.pdbx_description
1 polymer ?
#
loop_
_entity_poly.entity_id
_entity_poly.type
_entity_poly.pdbx_seq_one_letter_code
_entity_poly.pdbx_strand_id
1 'polypeptide(L)'
;MTNPPNGLHEFLRGYFHLKSASWSKNTPHPLASWTASELTQLPYYYVMPLNATMPEAIAADMAQENPSAIQDSQSWLPDSDLEVYVS
;
A
#
# COMPACT_ATOMS: atom_id res chain seq x y z
N MET A 1 1.24 10.07 10.23
CA MET A 1 2.24 9.94 9.14
C MET A 1 3.57 10.62 9.47
N THR A 2 3.74 11.17 10.68
CA THR A 2 5.01 11.77 11.10
C THR A 2 5.99 10.66 11.47
N ASN A 3 7.05 10.54 10.68
CA ASN A 3 8.19 9.62 10.88
C ASN A 3 7.93 8.12 10.59
N PRO A 4 7.57 7.73 9.35
CA PRO A 4 7.59 6.33 8.94
C PRO A 4 8.98 5.70 9.17
N PRO A 5 9.05 4.44 9.62
CA PRO A 5 10.29 3.80 10.05
C PRO A 5 11.35 3.73 8.95
N ASN A 6 10.92 3.63 7.69
CA ASN A 6 11.80 3.57 6.51
C ASN A 6 11.78 4.85 5.66
N GLY A 7 11.30 5.97 6.22
CA GLY A 7 11.19 7.23 5.51
C GLY A 7 9.93 7.36 4.65
N LEU A 8 9.59 8.61 4.32
CA LEU A 8 8.32 8.93 3.66
C LEU A 8 8.27 8.45 2.21
N HIS A 9 9.42 8.48 1.54
CA HIS A 9 9.55 8.00 0.16
C HIS A 9 9.21 6.52 0.05
N GLU A 10 9.82 5.67 0.87
CA GLU A 10 9.57 4.21 0.83
C GLU A 10 8.12 3.89 1.18
N PHE A 11 7.58 4.56 2.21
CA PHE A 11 6.18 4.41 2.59
C PHE A 11 5.23 4.78 1.43
N LEU A 12 5.42 5.95 0.79
CA LEU A 12 4.52 6.37 -0.29
C LEU A 12 4.68 5.52 -1.55
N ARG A 13 5.90 5.10 -1.89
CA ARG A 13 6.14 4.14 -2.99
C ARG A 13 5.34 2.86 -2.76
N GLY A 14 5.40 2.29 -1.56
CA GLY A 14 4.62 1.11 -1.21
C GLY A 14 3.12 1.36 -1.20
N TYR A 15 2.67 2.46 -0.60
CA TYR A 15 1.25 2.81 -0.53
C TYR A 15 0.63 2.99 -1.92
N PHE A 16 1.32 3.69 -2.82
CA PHE A 16 0.86 3.88 -4.20
C PHE A 16 0.94 2.60 -5.01
N HIS A 17 1.97 1.76 -4.85
CA HIS A 17 2.03 0.44 -5.49
C HIS A 17 0.80 -0.41 -5.13
N LEU A 18 0.53 -0.62 -3.84
CA LEU A 18 -0.58 -1.45 -3.35
C LEU A 18 -1.95 -0.91 -3.75
N LYS A 19 -2.09 0.41 -3.91
CA LYS A 19 -3.33 1.05 -4.35
C LYS A 19 -3.47 1.13 -5.88
N SER A 20 -2.41 0.84 -6.64
CA SER A 20 -2.39 0.95 -8.10
C SER A 20 -2.96 -0.29 -8.77
N ALA A 21 -3.26 -0.18 -10.07
CA ALA A 21 -3.62 -1.33 -10.90
C ALA A 21 -2.45 -2.32 -11.09
N SER A 22 -1.20 -1.92 -10.80
CA SER A 22 -0.02 -2.78 -10.93
C SER A 22 0.09 -3.84 -9.82
N TRP A 23 -0.68 -3.70 -8.73
CA TRP A 23 -0.66 -4.70 -7.66
C TRP A 23 -1.37 -5.98 -8.09
N SER A 24 -0.62 -7.08 -8.13
CA SER A 24 -1.10 -8.37 -8.64
C SER A 24 -2.23 -9.01 -7.82
N LYS A 25 -2.35 -8.65 -6.53
CA LYS A 25 -3.40 -9.14 -5.63
C LYS A 25 -4.72 -8.34 -5.75
N ASN A 26 -4.83 -7.43 -6.73
CA ASN A 26 -6.09 -6.77 -7.02
C ASN A 26 -7.13 -7.79 -7.52
N THR A 27 -8.06 -8.17 -6.64
CA THR A 27 -9.22 -8.99 -6.98
C THR A 27 -10.50 -8.30 -6.51
N PRO A 28 -10.94 -7.20 -7.16
CA PRO A 28 -12.12 -6.45 -6.71
C PRO A 28 -13.39 -7.28 -6.80
N HIS A 29 -14.14 -7.35 -5.71
CA HIS A 29 -15.44 -8.01 -5.64
C HIS A 29 -16.32 -7.33 -4.58
N PRO A 30 -17.65 -7.41 -4.67
CA PRO A 30 -18.52 -6.87 -3.65
C PRO A 30 -18.42 -7.68 -2.35
N LEU A 31 -18.39 -7.00 -1.21
CA LEU A 31 -18.59 -7.63 0.09
C LEU A 31 -20.04 -8.07 0.25
N ALA A 32 -20.27 -9.15 0.99
CA ALA A 32 -21.61 -9.68 1.22
C ALA A 32 -22.43 -8.83 2.22
N SER A 33 -21.75 -8.14 3.14
CA SER A 33 -22.39 -7.33 4.19
C SER A 33 -21.40 -6.37 4.89
N TRP A 34 -21.92 -5.44 5.69
CA TRP A 34 -21.14 -4.58 6.58
C TRP A 34 -20.87 -5.26 7.93
N THR A 35 -20.15 -6.39 7.90
CA THR A 35 -19.74 -7.12 9.10
C THR A 35 -18.23 -7.08 9.25
N ALA A 36 -17.73 -7.27 10.48
CA ALA A 36 -16.29 -7.27 10.75
C ALA A 36 -15.55 -8.30 9.88
N SER A 37 -16.09 -9.53 9.76
CA SER A 37 -15.50 -10.59 8.95
C SER A 37 -15.40 -10.20 7.47
N GLU A 38 -16.42 -9.56 6.91
CA GLU A 38 -16.37 -9.09 5.52
C GLU A 38 -15.33 -7.98 5.34
N LEU A 39 -15.26 -7.02 6.27
CA LEU A 39 -14.29 -5.91 6.20
C LEU A 39 -12.83 -6.39 6.31
N THR A 40 -12.56 -7.54 6.94
CA THR A 40 -11.18 -8.09 7.00
C THR A 40 -10.62 -8.55 5.65
N GLN A 41 -11.47 -8.71 4.63
CA GLN A 41 -11.03 -9.03 3.27
C GLN A 41 -10.45 -7.81 2.53
N LEU A 42 -10.74 -6.60 3.02
CA LEU A 42 -10.20 -5.38 2.43
C LEU A 42 -8.68 -5.30 2.68
N PRO A 43 -7.90 -4.84 1.69
CA PRO A 43 -6.48 -4.56 1.87
C PRO A 43 -6.18 -3.65 3.07
N TYR A 44 -4.98 -3.76 3.65
CA TYR A 44 -4.63 -3.01 4.84
C TYR A 44 -4.64 -1.49 4.66
N TYR A 45 -4.46 -1.01 3.42
CA TYR A 45 -4.61 0.41 3.08
C TYR A 45 -6.06 0.94 3.17
N TYR A 46 -7.06 0.06 3.30
CA TYR A 46 -8.44 0.42 3.66
C TYR A 46 -8.76 0.16 5.14
N VAL A 47 -8.33 -1.00 5.67
CA VAL A 47 -8.60 -1.41 7.05
C VAL A 47 -7.30 -1.90 7.69
N MET A 48 -6.71 -1.07 8.55
CA MET A 48 -5.44 -1.38 9.19
C MET A 48 -5.59 -2.40 10.34
N PRO A 49 -4.56 -3.24 10.58
CA PRO A 49 -4.46 -3.99 11.83
C PRO A 49 -4.47 -3.07 13.05
N LEU A 50 -5.14 -3.50 14.13
CA LEU A 50 -5.37 -2.68 15.33
C LEU A 50 -4.08 -2.09 15.94
N ASN A 51 -2.99 -2.87 15.93
CA ASN A 51 -1.71 -2.50 16.55
C ASN A 51 -0.67 -2.06 15.53
N ALA A 52 -1.09 -1.57 14.36
CA ALA A 52 -0.20 -1.09 13.32
C ALA A 52 -0.53 0.37 12.95
N THR A 53 0.52 1.14 12.70
CA THR A 53 0.42 2.40 11.97
C THR A 53 0.31 2.16 10.46
N MET A 54 -0.12 3.17 9.70
CA MET A 54 -0.21 3.02 8.24
C MET A 54 1.13 2.62 7.60
N PRO A 55 2.28 3.23 7.97
CA PRO A 55 3.57 2.79 7.42
C PRO A 55 3.93 1.34 7.75
N GLU A 56 3.64 0.87 8.97
CA GLU A 56 3.90 -0.52 9.35
C GLU A 56 2.99 -1.49 8.58
N ALA A 57 1.72 -1.13 8.37
CA ALA A 57 0.78 -1.93 7.60
C ALA A 57 1.21 -2.06 6.13
N ILE A 58 1.64 -0.95 5.51
CA ILE A 58 2.18 -0.95 4.15
C ILE A 58 3.49 -1.74 4.07
N ALA A 59 4.40 -1.58 5.04
CA ALA A 59 5.64 -2.34 5.09
C ALA A 59 5.38 -3.86 5.18
N ALA A 60 4.36 -4.28 5.93
CA ALA A 60 3.97 -5.69 6.04
C ALA A 60 3.47 -6.28 4.71
N ASP A 61 2.63 -5.55 3.98
CA ASP A 61 2.17 -5.98 2.64
C ASP A 61 3.32 -5.97 1.63
N MET A 62 4.13 -4.91 1.62
CA MET A 62 5.29 -4.76 0.71
C MET A 62 6.37 -5.82 0.93
N ALA A 63 6.54 -6.33 2.16
CA ALA A 63 7.47 -7.42 2.44
C ALA A 63 7.12 -8.73 1.70
N GLN A 64 5.89 -8.86 1.21
CA GLN A 64 5.43 -10.02 0.42
C GLN A 64 5.47 -9.76 -1.10
N GLU A 65 5.79 -8.54 -1.52
CA GLU A 65 5.77 -8.15 -2.94
C GLU A 65 7.09 -8.53 -3.63
N ASN A 66 7.00 -8.79 -4.93
CA ASN A 66 8.19 -8.97 -5.77
C ASN A 66 8.81 -7.60 -6.08
N PRO A 67 10.12 -7.39 -5.87
CA PRO A 67 10.80 -6.15 -6.24
C PRO A 67 10.55 -5.67 -7.67
N SER A 68 10.40 -6.58 -8.64
CA SER A 68 10.09 -6.19 -10.02
C SER A 68 8.70 -5.55 -10.17
N ALA A 69 7.71 -6.02 -9.42
CA ALA A 69 6.35 -5.45 -9.44
C ALA A 69 6.33 -4.03 -8.85
N ILE A 70 7.19 -3.77 -7.85
CA ILE A 70 7.35 -2.43 -7.28
C ILE A 70 7.96 -1.49 -8.33
N GLN A 71 8.94 -1.96 -9.12
CA GLN A 71 9.52 -1.20 -10.21
C GLN A 71 8.49 -0.87 -11.30
N ASP A 72 7.57 -1.78 -11.59
CA ASP A 72 6.49 -1.53 -12.57
C ASP A 72 5.61 -0.33 -12.16
N SER A 73 5.47 -0.04 -10.86
CA SER A 73 4.76 1.15 -10.38
C SER A 73 5.45 2.47 -10.78
N GLN A 74 6.75 2.45 -11.10
CA GLN A 74 7.48 3.63 -11.57
C GLN A 74 7.08 4.04 -13.00
N SER A 75 6.45 3.14 -13.76
CA SER A 75 5.98 3.44 -15.12
C SER A 75 4.88 4.51 -15.15
N TRP A 76 4.04 4.59 -14.11
CA TRP A 76 2.95 5.55 -14.00
C TRP A 76 3.18 6.60 -12.90
N LEU A 77 4.02 6.31 -11.91
CA LEU A 77 4.46 7.26 -10.89
C LEU A 77 5.99 7.21 -10.79
N PRO A 78 6.73 7.93 -11.64
CA PRO A 78 8.19 8.02 -11.55
C PRO A 78 8.66 8.57 -10.21
N ASP A 79 9.90 8.25 -9.81
CA ASP A 79 10.45 8.73 -8.53
C ASP A 79 10.54 10.26 -8.48
N SER A 80 10.78 10.93 -9.62
CA SER A 80 10.76 12.40 -9.71
C SER A 80 9.42 13.02 -9.35
N ASP A 81 8.32 12.34 -9.68
CA ASP A 81 6.96 12.82 -9.37
C ASP A 81 6.61 12.50 -7.91
N LEU A 82 7.08 11.35 -7.41
CA LEU A 82 6.93 10.97 -6.02
C LEU A 82 7.72 11.92 -5.08
N GLU A 83 8.89 12.38 -5.52
CA GLU A 83 9.76 13.31 -4.78
C GLU A 83 9.04 14.60 -4.37
N VAL A 84 8.11 15.09 -5.19
CA VAL A 84 7.28 16.27 -4.89
C VAL A 84 6.47 16.11 -3.59
N TYR A 85 6.13 14.88 -3.20
CA TYR A 85 5.35 14.59 -2.00
C TYR A 85 6.20 14.35 -0.75
N VAL A 86 7.52 14.28 -0.88
CA VAL A 86 8.44 13.91 0.20
C VAL A 86 9.56 14.90 0.44
N SER A 87 9.57 16.01 -0.30
CA SER A 87 10.46 17.16 -0.15
C SER A 87 10.09 18.07 1.02
#